data_AF-A0A7S2XP26-F1
#
_entry.id   AF-A0A7S2XP26-F1
#
_cell.length_a   1.000
_cell.length_b   1.000
_cell.length_c   1.000
_cell.angle_alpha   90.00
_cell.angle_beta   90.00
_cell.angle_gamma   90.00
#
_symmetry.space_group_name_H-M   'P 1'
#
loop_
_entity.id
_entity.type
_entity.pdbx_description
1 polymer ?
#
loop_
_entity_poly.entity_id
_entity_poly.type
_entity_poly.pdbx_seq_one_letter_code
_entity_poly.pdbx_strand_id
1 'polypeptide(L)'
;ESTTCPNIATPQLTSPHDASANPHPGSFCHDCTMTLCKHHHDCTVSSGNQRVPVDVNGDDFKIAIRSYLSSGNSSYGTKISCWDVSKVTDMTDAFSELNDFNEPLCWNVSSVMNMERMFFGASAFNQDVSSWDVSNVIYMGNMFFSDYAFNQDLTSWNVSSVIDMGYLFNDAWAFNQDISSWDVSSVTDMNRMFKYASSLNQNLCDWAVKTPSLMNVSGMFESTSCPNNATPQLASPGDTS
;
A
#
# COMPACT_ATOMS: atom_id res chain seq x y z
N GLU A 1 28.39 3.82 13.38
CA GLU A 1 29.10 4.02 12.10
C GLU A 1 28.04 4.44 11.09
N SER A 2 28.15 5.64 10.51
CA SER A 2 27.15 6.11 9.54
C SER A 2 27.33 5.34 8.24
N THR A 3 26.49 4.34 8.02
CA THR A 3 26.39 3.62 6.76
C THR A 3 25.66 4.50 5.75
N THR A 4 26.42 5.39 5.11
CA THR A 4 25.97 6.09 3.91
C THR A 4 25.74 5.07 2.80
N CYS A 5 24.67 5.23 2.02
CA CYS A 5 24.44 4.42 0.82
C CYS A 5 25.74 4.37 0.00
N PRO A 6 26.24 3.17 -0.37
CA PRO A 6 27.43 3.08 -1.21
C PRO A 6 27.17 3.86 -2.50
N ASN A 7 28.13 4.71 -2.89
CA ASN A 7 28.05 5.54 -4.10
C ASN A 7 27.47 4.71 -5.25
N ILE A 8 26.24 5.05 -5.65
CA ILE A 8 25.51 4.33 -6.71
C ILE A 8 26.21 4.69 -8.02
N ALA A 9 27.22 3.89 -8.39
CA ALA A 9 27.66 3.84 -9.76
C ALA A 9 26.47 3.38 -10.60
N THR A 10 26.13 4.16 -11.63
CA THR A 10 25.05 3.91 -12.58
C THR A 10 25.04 2.44 -13.04
N PRO A 11 23.98 1.65 -12.74
CA PRO A 11 23.95 0.26 -13.15
C PRO A 11 23.72 0.17 -14.66
N GLN A 12 24.60 -0.56 -15.35
CA GLN A 12 24.34 -1.09 -16.69
C GLN A 12 23.24 -2.15 -16.59
N LEU A 13 22.22 -2.05 -17.45
CA LEU A 13 21.15 -3.04 -17.57
C LEU A 13 21.73 -4.43 -17.89
N THR A 14 21.46 -5.42 -17.02
CA THR A 14 21.52 -6.83 -17.39
C THR A 14 20.27 -7.57 -16.94
N SER A 15 19.73 -8.35 -17.88
CA SER A 15 18.50 -9.17 -17.89
C SER A 15 18.41 -10.23 -16.78
N PRO A 16 17.20 -10.73 -16.42
CA PRO A 16 16.97 -11.48 -15.18
C PRO A 16 17.14 -12.99 -15.33
N HIS A 17 17.43 -13.67 -14.21
CA HIS A 17 17.35 -15.13 -14.08
C HIS A 17 16.68 -15.55 -12.75
N ASP A 18 15.53 -16.20 -12.93
CA ASP A 18 14.82 -17.29 -12.22
C ASP A 18 15.14 -17.74 -10.77
N ALA A 19 14.03 -17.87 -10.01
CA ALA A 19 13.57 -18.99 -9.15
C ALA A 19 14.37 -19.36 -7.86
N SER A 20 13.81 -19.93 -6.78
CA SER A 20 12.54 -20.62 -6.50
C SER A 20 12.26 -20.76 -4.98
N ALA A 21 10.98 -20.78 -4.61
CA ALA A 21 10.26 -21.63 -3.63
C ALA A 21 10.77 -21.92 -2.19
N ASN A 22 9.88 -21.75 -1.19
CA ASN A 22 9.67 -22.75 -0.13
C ASN A 22 8.19 -22.74 0.37
N PRO A 23 7.54 -23.89 0.62
CA PRO A 23 6.08 -24.00 0.84
C PRO A 23 5.71 -24.25 2.31
N HIS A 24 4.56 -23.73 2.77
CA HIS A 24 3.80 -24.37 3.87
C HIS A 24 2.29 -24.01 3.82
N PRO A 25 1.41 -24.91 4.28
CA PRO A 25 0.00 -24.93 3.91
C PRO A 25 -0.89 -24.27 4.97
N GLY A 26 -1.47 -23.15 4.60
CA GLY A 26 -2.71 -22.59 5.14
C GLY A 26 -3.41 -21.94 3.96
N SER A 27 -4.73 -21.98 3.87
CA SER A 27 -5.45 -21.46 2.70
C SER A 27 -5.30 -19.94 2.59
N PHE A 28 -4.25 -19.50 1.91
CA PHE A 28 -4.01 -18.10 1.58
C PHE A 28 -4.39 -17.91 0.11
N CYS A 29 -5.31 -16.97 -0.16
CA CYS A 29 -5.53 -16.49 -1.52
C CYS A 29 -4.22 -15.86 -1.99
N HIS A 30 -3.56 -16.50 -2.95
CA HIS A 30 -2.22 -16.13 -3.41
C HIS A 30 -2.23 -15.36 -4.72
N ASP A 31 -3.41 -14.90 -5.17
CA ASP A 31 -3.53 -14.29 -6.48
C ASP A 31 -4.87 -13.54 -6.62
N CYS A 32 -4.85 -12.22 -6.45
CA CYS A 32 -5.98 -11.33 -6.78
C CYS A 32 -5.98 -10.89 -8.26
N THR A 33 -5.41 -11.66 -9.20
CA THR A 33 -5.70 -11.40 -10.62
C THR A 33 -7.21 -11.52 -10.87
N MET A 34 -7.74 -10.71 -11.81
CA MET A 34 -9.15 -10.76 -12.26
C MET A 34 -9.64 -12.18 -12.65
N THR A 35 -8.70 -13.09 -12.90
CA THR A 35 -8.94 -14.50 -13.20
C THR A 35 -9.28 -15.34 -11.95
N LEU A 36 -8.77 -15.02 -10.76
CA LEU A 36 -9.05 -15.77 -9.51
C LEU A 36 -10.24 -15.25 -8.69
N CYS A 37 -10.72 -14.04 -8.97
CA CYS A 37 -12.09 -13.65 -8.58
C CYS A 37 -13.16 -14.62 -9.13
N LYS A 38 -12.82 -15.47 -10.12
CA LYS A 38 -13.70 -16.49 -10.68
C LYS A 38 -13.70 -17.82 -9.92
N HIS A 39 -12.72 -18.09 -9.06
CA HIS A 39 -12.56 -19.43 -8.49
C HIS A 39 -12.73 -19.55 -6.99
N HIS A 40 -12.69 -18.46 -6.21
CA HIS A 40 -12.89 -18.61 -4.77
C HIS A 40 -14.04 -17.88 -4.10
N HIS A 41 -14.80 -16.99 -4.75
CA HIS A 41 -16.08 -16.58 -4.18
C HIS A 41 -17.09 -16.18 -5.24
N ASP A 42 -18.15 -16.96 -5.31
CA ASP A 42 -19.35 -16.75 -6.10
C ASP A 42 -20.01 -15.40 -5.71
N CYS A 43 -19.66 -14.33 -6.43
CA CYS A 43 -20.41 -13.07 -6.39
C CYS A 43 -21.69 -13.13 -7.26
N THR A 44 -22.08 -14.33 -7.74
CA THR A 44 -23.37 -14.51 -8.39
C THR A 44 -24.46 -14.51 -7.33
N VAL A 45 -25.42 -13.60 -7.49
CA VAL A 45 -26.71 -13.70 -6.81
C VAL A 45 -27.57 -14.67 -7.61
N SER A 46 -28.64 -15.19 -7.03
CA SER A 46 -29.58 -16.13 -7.66
C SER A 46 -30.22 -15.65 -8.99
N SER A 47 -29.94 -14.42 -9.42
CA SER A 47 -30.36 -13.80 -10.68
C SER A 47 -29.21 -13.38 -11.63
N GLY A 48 -27.94 -13.74 -11.35
CA GLY A 48 -26.78 -13.49 -12.23
C GLY A 48 -25.53 -12.89 -11.56
N ASN A 49 -24.44 -12.72 -12.33
CA ASN A 49 -23.15 -12.12 -11.93
C ASN A 49 -23.23 -10.60 -11.69
N GLN A 50 -24.10 -10.11 -10.79
CA GLN A 50 -24.24 -8.68 -10.60
C GLN A 50 -23.64 -8.23 -9.27
N ARG A 51 -22.38 -7.79 -9.33
CA ARG A 51 -21.81 -6.93 -8.30
C ARG A 51 -22.66 -5.66 -8.21
N VAL A 52 -22.97 -5.21 -7.00
CA VAL A 52 -23.78 -4.00 -6.80
C VAL A 52 -22.87 -2.78 -6.94
N PRO A 53 -23.15 -1.85 -7.88
CA PRO A 53 -22.37 -0.62 -8.02
C PRO A 53 -22.42 0.21 -6.74
N VAL A 54 -21.25 0.60 -6.26
CA VAL A 54 -21.10 1.59 -5.22
C VAL A 54 -21.01 2.97 -5.87
N ASP A 55 -21.91 3.85 -5.49
CA ASP A 55 -22.13 5.18 -6.05
C ASP A 55 -21.83 6.31 -5.05
N VAL A 56 -21.17 5.97 -3.93
CA VAL A 56 -20.75 6.88 -2.87
C VAL A 56 -19.22 6.91 -2.73
N ASN A 57 -18.70 7.96 -2.10
CA ASN A 57 -17.27 8.25 -1.96
C ASN A 57 -16.99 8.80 -0.54
N GLY A 58 -15.72 8.80 -0.13
CA GLY A 58 -15.25 9.43 1.11
C GLY A 58 -16.06 8.99 2.34
N ASP A 59 -16.59 9.94 3.10
CA ASP A 59 -17.38 9.67 4.32
C ASP A 59 -18.60 8.76 4.07
N ASP A 60 -19.30 8.92 2.94
CA ASP A 60 -20.45 8.06 2.63
C ASP A 60 -20.02 6.62 2.32
N PHE A 61 -18.86 6.45 1.68
CA PHE A 61 -18.27 5.13 1.45
C PHE A 61 -17.84 4.47 2.77
N LYS A 62 -17.19 5.23 3.65
CA LYS A 62 -16.87 4.80 5.02
C LYS A 62 -18.13 4.41 5.79
N ILE A 63 -19.21 5.19 5.73
CA ILE A 63 -20.50 4.87 6.38
C ILE A 63 -21.07 3.56 5.83
N ALA A 64 -21.01 3.33 4.51
CA ALA A 64 -21.46 2.08 3.91
C ALA A 64 -20.70 0.86 4.46
N ILE A 65 -19.38 0.97 4.62
CA ILE A 65 -18.54 -0.08 5.23
C ILE A 65 -18.94 -0.31 6.70
N ARG A 66 -19.16 0.75 7.49
CA ARG A 66 -19.63 0.60 8.88
C ARG A 66 -21.01 -0.05 8.97
N SER A 67 -21.92 0.28 8.06
CA SER A 67 -23.23 -0.37 7.98
C SER A 67 -23.11 -1.87 7.70
N TYR A 68 -22.22 -2.25 6.78
CA TYR A 68 -21.94 -3.66 6.49
C TYR A 68 -21.40 -4.39 7.72
N LEU A 69 -20.36 -3.85 8.35
CA LEU A 69 -19.70 -4.52 9.48
C LEU A 69 -20.59 -4.61 10.72
N SER A 70 -21.52 -3.67 10.92
CA SER A 70 -22.44 -3.69 12.07
C SER A 70 -23.63 -4.62 11.89
N SER A 71 -24.05 -4.92 10.65
CA SER A 71 -25.29 -5.68 10.39
C SER A 71 -25.10 -6.93 9.53
N GLY A 72 -23.90 -7.18 9.00
CA GLY A 72 -23.62 -8.22 8.00
C GLY A 72 -24.24 -7.92 6.63
N ASN A 73 -24.75 -6.70 6.42
CA ASN A 73 -25.42 -6.29 5.19
C ASN A 73 -25.30 -4.77 4.95
N SER A 74 -25.35 -4.37 3.69
CA SER A 74 -25.49 -2.95 3.31
C SER A 74 -26.41 -2.82 2.11
N SER A 75 -26.61 -1.59 1.64
CA SER A 75 -27.23 -1.33 0.33
C SER A 75 -26.51 -2.01 -0.84
N TYR A 76 -25.24 -2.40 -0.65
CA TYR A 76 -24.38 -3.02 -1.65
C TYR A 76 -24.24 -4.54 -1.46
N GLY A 77 -24.98 -5.12 -0.51
CA GLY A 77 -25.09 -6.56 -0.28
C GLY A 77 -24.38 -7.09 0.96
N THR A 78 -24.44 -8.40 1.15
CA THR A 78 -23.97 -9.12 2.35
C THR A 78 -22.52 -9.57 2.26
N LYS A 79 -21.78 -9.13 1.25
CA LYS A 79 -20.38 -9.50 1.03
C LYS A 79 -19.59 -8.34 0.46
N ILE A 80 -18.77 -7.72 1.30
CA ILE A 80 -17.99 -6.52 0.93
C ILE A 80 -17.04 -6.77 -0.25
N SER A 81 -16.48 -7.96 -0.36
CA SER A 81 -15.61 -8.35 -1.48
C SER A 81 -16.32 -8.32 -2.85
N CYS A 82 -17.65 -8.37 -2.86
CA CYS A 82 -18.47 -8.38 -4.07
C CYS A 82 -19.02 -7.00 -4.46
N TRP A 83 -18.69 -5.95 -3.72
CA TRP A 83 -19.07 -4.59 -4.10
C TRP A 83 -18.36 -4.20 -5.42
N ASP A 84 -19.08 -3.53 -6.31
CA ASP A 84 -18.49 -2.93 -7.51
C ASP A 84 -18.07 -1.50 -7.18
N VAL A 85 -16.81 -1.34 -6.80
CA VAL A 85 -16.18 -0.06 -6.47
C VAL A 85 -15.49 0.59 -7.67
N SER A 86 -15.73 0.11 -8.90
CA SER A 86 -15.04 0.60 -10.10
C SER A 86 -15.28 2.08 -10.42
N LYS A 87 -16.26 2.71 -9.76
CA LYS A 87 -16.58 4.14 -9.87
C LYS A 87 -16.22 4.95 -8.61
N VAL A 88 -15.75 4.30 -7.56
CA VAL A 88 -15.30 4.98 -6.35
C VAL A 88 -13.96 5.64 -6.66
N THR A 89 -13.86 6.93 -6.36
CA THR A 89 -12.68 7.78 -6.57
C THR A 89 -12.03 8.18 -5.24
N ASP A 90 -12.74 8.10 -4.13
CA ASP A 90 -12.27 8.50 -2.81
C ASP A 90 -12.63 7.42 -1.77
N MET A 91 -11.59 6.80 -1.21
CA MET A 91 -11.66 5.77 -0.17
C MET A 91 -11.05 6.25 1.17
N THR A 92 -11.03 7.56 1.39
CA THR A 92 -10.49 8.15 2.63
C THR A 92 -11.13 7.53 3.86
N ASP A 93 -10.30 7.10 4.82
CA ASP A 93 -10.71 6.50 6.09
C ASP A 93 -11.66 5.26 6.00
N ALA A 94 -11.78 4.62 4.84
CA ALA A 94 -12.77 3.57 4.58
C ALA A 94 -12.77 2.44 5.63
N PHE A 95 -11.58 1.97 6.02
CA PHE A 95 -11.36 0.93 7.03
C PHE A 95 -10.63 1.43 8.29
N SER A 96 -10.54 2.74 8.46
CA SER A 96 -9.83 3.39 9.58
C SER A 96 -10.31 2.87 10.96
N GLU A 97 -9.40 2.47 11.84
CA GLU A 97 -9.63 1.96 13.20
C GLU A 97 -10.46 0.65 13.26
N LEU A 98 -10.61 -0.07 12.15
CA LEU A 98 -11.21 -1.39 12.14
C LEU A 98 -10.17 -2.45 12.51
N ASN A 99 -9.80 -2.49 13.79
CA ASN A 99 -8.71 -3.32 14.31
C ASN A 99 -8.78 -4.79 13.89
N ASP A 100 -9.97 -5.38 13.82
CA ASP A 100 -10.16 -6.81 13.53
C ASP A 100 -10.46 -7.10 12.04
N PHE A 101 -10.51 -6.08 11.18
CA PHE A 101 -10.87 -6.26 9.78
C PHE A 101 -9.74 -6.93 8.99
N ASN A 102 -10.03 -8.08 8.39
CA ASN A 102 -9.08 -8.82 7.55
C ASN A 102 -9.82 -9.66 6.48
N GLU A 103 -10.96 -9.17 5.97
CA GLU A 103 -11.70 -9.83 4.90
C GLU A 103 -11.12 -9.48 3.51
N PRO A 104 -11.08 -10.43 2.56
CA PRO A 104 -10.52 -10.18 1.23
C PRO A 104 -11.29 -9.11 0.46
N LEU A 105 -10.57 -8.20 -0.20
CA LEU A 105 -11.12 -7.09 -0.98
C LEU A 105 -10.87 -7.30 -2.48
N CYS A 106 -11.73 -8.08 -3.11
CA CYS A 106 -11.70 -8.35 -4.55
C CYS A 106 -12.28 -7.18 -5.36
N TRP A 107 -11.61 -6.04 -5.30
CA TRP A 107 -12.07 -4.75 -5.82
C TRP A 107 -11.28 -4.29 -7.04
N ASN A 108 -11.97 -3.62 -7.97
CA ASN A 108 -11.30 -2.84 -9.00
C ASN A 108 -11.17 -1.39 -8.50
N VAL A 109 -9.96 -1.01 -8.10
CA VAL A 109 -9.65 0.32 -7.56
C VAL A 109 -9.02 1.26 -8.60
N SER A 110 -9.05 0.91 -9.89
CA SER A 110 -8.38 1.68 -10.96
C SER A 110 -8.87 3.14 -11.09
N SER A 111 -10.05 3.46 -10.54
CA SER A 111 -10.62 4.82 -10.56
C SER A 111 -10.30 5.62 -9.29
N VAL A 112 -9.71 5.00 -8.27
CA VAL A 112 -9.45 5.63 -6.97
C VAL A 112 -8.31 6.64 -7.09
N MET A 113 -8.53 7.84 -6.56
CA MET A 113 -7.59 8.94 -6.51
C MET A 113 -7.13 9.25 -5.08
N ASN A 114 -7.98 9.00 -4.07
CA ASN A 114 -7.64 9.21 -2.66
C ASN A 114 -7.78 7.90 -1.85
N MET A 115 -6.69 7.47 -1.23
CA MET A 115 -6.61 6.33 -0.30
C MET A 115 -6.06 6.75 1.09
N GLU A 116 -6.07 8.04 1.41
CA GLU A 116 -5.60 8.55 2.70
C GLU A 116 -6.28 7.81 3.86
N ARG A 117 -5.46 7.35 4.80
CA ARG A 117 -5.93 6.68 6.03
C ARG A 117 -6.86 5.48 5.78
N MET A 118 -6.88 4.88 4.58
CA MET A 118 -7.82 3.82 4.23
C MET A 118 -7.79 2.66 5.22
N PHE A 119 -6.61 2.23 5.67
CA PHE A 119 -6.38 1.19 6.68
C PHE A 119 -5.69 1.71 7.94
N PHE A 120 -5.81 3.02 8.23
CA PHE A 120 -5.23 3.62 9.44
C PHE A 120 -5.70 2.86 10.69
N GLY A 121 -4.80 2.26 11.46
CA GLY A 121 -5.13 1.49 12.66
C GLY A 121 -5.93 0.20 12.41
N ALA A 122 -6.00 -0.31 11.18
CA ALA A 122 -6.63 -1.60 10.87
C ALA A 122 -5.68 -2.75 11.23
N SER A 123 -5.31 -2.87 12.52
CA SER A 123 -4.15 -3.63 12.99
C SER A 123 -4.07 -5.13 12.61
N ALA A 124 -5.17 -5.77 12.23
CA ALA A 124 -5.21 -7.16 11.77
C ALA A 124 -5.20 -7.32 10.24
N PHE A 125 -5.27 -6.23 9.47
CA PHE A 125 -5.39 -6.29 8.02
C PHE A 125 -4.08 -6.78 7.38
N ASN A 126 -4.18 -7.85 6.59
CA ASN A 126 -3.03 -8.41 5.88
C ASN A 126 -3.49 -9.17 4.63
N GLN A 127 -4.54 -8.68 3.97
CA GLN A 127 -5.07 -9.29 2.75
C GLN A 127 -4.26 -8.84 1.53
N ASP A 128 -4.09 -9.76 0.58
CA ASP A 128 -3.40 -9.49 -0.68
C ASP A 128 -4.10 -8.37 -1.48
N VAL A 129 -3.35 -7.29 -1.70
CA VAL A 129 -3.70 -6.11 -2.50
C VAL A 129 -2.70 -5.88 -3.64
N SER A 130 -1.83 -6.86 -3.93
CA SER A 130 -0.79 -6.76 -4.96
C SER A 130 -1.35 -6.52 -6.37
N SER A 131 -2.61 -6.91 -6.60
CA SER A 131 -3.29 -6.77 -7.89
C SER A 131 -3.99 -5.43 -8.09
N TRP A 132 -3.99 -4.55 -7.09
CA TRP A 132 -4.67 -3.27 -7.18
C TRP A 132 -3.96 -2.34 -8.17
N ASP A 133 -4.70 -1.83 -9.14
CA ASP A 133 -4.22 -0.76 -10.02
C ASP A 133 -4.32 0.58 -9.29
N VAL A 134 -3.21 1.01 -8.70
CA VAL A 134 -3.10 2.28 -7.97
C VAL A 134 -2.53 3.43 -8.82
N SER A 135 -2.44 3.25 -10.15
CA SER A 135 -1.79 4.23 -11.04
C SER A 135 -2.45 5.61 -11.09
N ASN A 136 -3.72 5.71 -10.69
CA ASN A 136 -4.47 6.97 -10.60
C ASN A 136 -4.50 7.57 -9.19
N VAL A 137 -3.93 6.89 -8.19
CA VAL A 137 -3.94 7.38 -6.81
C VAL A 137 -2.97 8.54 -6.67
N ILE A 138 -3.43 9.61 -6.03
CA ILE A 138 -2.69 10.85 -5.78
C ILE A 138 -2.29 10.96 -4.31
N TYR A 139 -3.17 10.53 -3.41
CA TYR A 139 -2.97 10.65 -1.96
C TYR A 139 -3.04 9.27 -1.29
N MET A 140 -1.96 8.86 -0.62
CA MET A 140 -1.86 7.62 0.16
C MET A 140 -1.40 7.87 1.61
N GLY A 141 -1.37 9.13 2.05
CA GLY A 141 -0.90 9.49 3.38
C GLY A 141 -1.57 8.66 4.48
N ASN A 142 -0.78 8.14 5.41
CA ASN A 142 -1.22 7.35 6.56
C ASN A 142 -2.03 6.07 6.22
N MET A 143 -2.02 5.58 4.98
CA MET A 143 -2.90 4.46 4.56
C MET A 143 -2.74 3.21 5.43
N PHE A 144 -1.51 2.84 5.82
CA PHE A 144 -1.20 1.68 6.68
C PHE A 144 -0.57 2.11 8.02
N PHE A 145 -0.82 3.34 8.48
CA PHE A 145 -0.31 3.79 9.77
C PHE A 145 -0.93 2.96 10.91
N SER A 146 -0.10 2.35 11.76
CA SER A 146 -0.48 1.45 12.86
C SER A 146 -1.24 0.21 12.38
N ASP A 147 -1.01 -0.20 11.14
CA ASP A 147 -1.39 -1.52 10.64
C ASP A 147 -0.28 -2.53 10.97
N TYR A 148 -0.34 -3.10 12.17
CA TYR A 148 0.74 -3.92 12.73
C TYR A 148 0.99 -5.23 11.97
N ALA A 149 -0.03 -5.76 11.29
CA ALA A 149 0.03 -7.07 10.62
C ALA A 149 0.42 -6.99 9.14
N PHE A 150 0.24 -5.83 8.51
CA PHE A 150 0.39 -5.70 7.06
C PHE A 150 1.82 -5.97 6.56
N ASN A 151 1.95 -6.94 5.65
CA ASN A 151 3.22 -7.31 5.03
C ASN A 151 3.02 -7.98 3.64
N GLN A 152 2.07 -7.48 2.85
CA GLN A 152 1.78 -8.02 1.51
C GLN A 152 2.66 -7.37 0.43
N ASP A 153 3.03 -8.15 -0.58
CA ASP A 153 3.86 -7.69 -1.70
C ASP A 153 3.18 -6.53 -2.46
N LEU A 154 3.90 -5.40 -2.57
CA LEU A 154 3.47 -4.19 -3.28
C LEU A 154 4.39 -3.84 -4.46
N THR A 155 5.27 -4.75 -4.87
CA THR A 155 6.30 -4.51 -5.91
C THR A 155 5.67 -4.09 -7.24
N SER A 156 4.45 -4.57 -7.53
CA SER A 156 3.67 -4.30 -8.75
C SER A 156 2.97 -2.95 -8.76
N TRP A 157 2.86 -2.25 -7.63
CA TRP A 157 2.14 -0.99 -7.54
C TRP A 157 2.85 0.10 -8.34
N ASN A 158 2.11 0.71 -9.28
CA ASN A 158 2.58 1.90 -9.97
C ASN A 158 2.20 3.15 -9.16
N VAL A 159 3.16 3.70 -8.43
CA VAL A 159 2.99 4.88 -7.57
C VAL A 159 3.47 6.20 -8.19
N SER A 160 3.75 6.22 -9.50
CA SER A 160 4.34 7.40 -10.17
C SER A 160 3.50 8.67 -10.10
N SER A 161 2.19 8.53 -9.84
CA SER A 161 1.23 9.63 -9.73
C SER A 161 1.05 10.15 -8.29
N VAL A 162 1.58 9.44 -7.29
CA VAL A 162 1.36 9.75 -5.88
C VAL A 162 2.16 10.98 -5.48
N ILE A 163 1.51 11.89 -4.74
CA ILE A 163 2.09 13.15 -4.27
C ILE A 163 2.36 13.10 -2.75
N ASP A 164 1.53 12.36 -1.99
CA ASP A 164 1.66 12.23 -0.54
C ASP A 164 1.77 10.77 -0.10
N MET A 165 2.89 10.44 0.55
CA MET A 165 3.17 9.17 1.22
C MET A 165 3.56 9.38 2.70
N GLY A 166 3.26 10.54 3.28
CA GLY A 166 3.53 10.85 4.67
C GLY A 166 2.92 9.79 5.58
N TYR A 167 3.71 9.29 6.53
CA TYR A 167 3.30 8.25 7.49
C TYR A 167 2.74 6.95 6.88
N LEU A 168 2.93 6.66 5.58
CA LEU A 168 2.27 5.54 4.89
C LEU A 168 2.37 4.20 5.63
N PHE A 169 3.56 3.85 6.14
CA PHE A 169 3.85 2.65 6.93
C PHE A 169 4.36 3.00 8.34
N ASN A 170 3.96 4.15 8.88
CA ASN A 170 4.32 4.50 10.24
C ASN A 170 3.79 3.43 11.20
N ASP A 171 4.60 2.96 12.14
CA ASP A 171 4.19 1.96 13.13
C ASP A 171 3.68 0.62 12.53
N ALA A 172 3.93 0.35 11.24
CA ALA A 172 3.60 -0.92 10.58
C ALA A 172 4.67 -1.98 10.88
N TRP A 173 4.61 -2.56 12.08
CA TRP A 173 5.72 -3.37 12.63
C TRP A 173 6.15 -4.54 11.76
N ALA A 174 5.22 -5.21 11.07
CA ALA A 174 5.50 -6.38 10.25
C ALA A 174 6.00 -6.06 8.83
N PHE A 175 5.87 -4.81 8.37
CA PHE A 175 6.16 -4.44 6.98
C PHE A 175 7.64 -4.63 6.64
N ASN A 176 7.94 -5.46 5.64
CA ASN A 176 9.29 -5.78 5.19
C ASN A 176 9.35 -6.13 3.69
N GLN A 177 8.57 -5.45 2.86
CA GLN A 177 8.53 -5.72 1.41
C GLN A 177 9.49 -4.85 0.63
N ASP A 178 10.08 -5.42 -0.43
CA ASP A 178 10.97 -4.69 -1.32
C ASP A 178 10.17 -3.78 -2.25
N ILE A 179 10.27 -2.47 -2.01
CA ILE A 179 9.65 -1.41 -2.79
C ILE A 179 10.71 -0.49 -3.41
N SER A 180 11.95 -0.97 -3.53
CA SER A 180 13.06 -0.23 -4.17
C SER A 180 12.73 0.19 -5.62
N SER A 181 11.87 -0.59 -6.30
CA SER A 181 11.42 -0.37 -7.67
C SER A 181 10.50 0.85 -7.84
N TRP A 182 9.77 1.27 -6.81
CA TRP A 182 8.80 2.37 -6.88
C TRP A 182 9.40 3.65 -7.46
N ASP A 183 8.62 4.34 -8.29
CA ASP A 183 8.94 5.68 -8.79
C ASP A 183 8.34 6.72 -7.85
N VAL A 184 9.18 7.29 -6.98
CA VAL A 184 8.81 8.30 -5.98
C VAL A 184 9.10 9.74 -6.44
N SER A 185 9.37 9.94 -7.74
CA SER A 185 9.81 11.25 -8.27
C SER A 185 8.75 12.35 -8.19
N SER A 186 7.47 11.98 -8.12
CA SER A 186 6.33 12.91 -7.96
C SER A 186 6.00 13.23 -6.50
N VAL A 187 6.52 12.45 -5.55
CA VAL A 187 6.15 12.56 -4.14
C VAL A 187 6.73 13.85 -3.54
N THR A 188 5.98 14.51 -2.66
CA THR A 188 6.38 15.76 -2.01
C THR A 188 6.49 15.63 -0.48
N ASP A 189 5.83 14.64 0.12
CA ASP A 189 5.94 14.31 1.54
C ASP A 189 6.14 12.80 1.75
N MET A 190 7.22 12.44 2.45
CA MET A 190 7.54 11.09 2.95
C MET A 190 7.90 11.15 4.45
N ASN A 191 7.40 12.15 5.17
CA ASN A 191 7.68 12.33 6.58
C ASN A 191 7.29 11.07 7.36
N ARG A 192 8.23 10.55 8.16
CA ARG A 192 8.01 9.41 9.05
C ARG A 192 7.38 8.19 8.35
N MET A 193 7.55 8.04 7.04
CA MET A 193 6.89 7.03 6.21
C MET A 193 7.06 5.62 6.77
N PHE A 194 8.23 5.27 7.31
CA PHE A 194 8.53 3.97 7.91
C PHE A 194 8.89 4.07 9.40
N LYS A 195 8.64 5.21 10.05
CA LYS A 195 9.04 5.35 11.45
C LYS A 195 8.35 4.27 12.30
N TYR A 196 9.12 3.54 13.09
CA TYR A 196 8.70 2.36 13.87
C TYR A 196 8.30 1.10 13.06
N ALA A 197 8.50 1.06 11.74
CA ALA A 197 8.41 -0.18 10.94
C ALA A 197 9.63 -1.08 11.23
N SER A 198 9.63 -1.69 12.41
CA SER A 198 10.81 -2.36 12.98
C SER A 198 11.30 -3.56 12.18
N SER A 199 10.43 -4.26 11.44
CA SER A 199 10.82 -5.39 10.58
C SER A 199 11.40 -4.97 9.23
N LEU A 200 11.28 -3.69 8.83
CA LEU A 200 11.76 -3.23 7.54
C LEU A 200 13.28 -3.36 7.48
N ASN A 201 13.77 -4.29 6.66
CA ASN A 201 15.18 -4.62 6.46
C ASN A 201 15.51 -4.72 4.95
N GLN A 202 14.90 -3.84 4.15
CA GLN A 202 15.07 -3.79 2.70
C GLN A 202 16.02 -2.65 2.31
N ASN A 203 16.80 -2.85 1.23
CA ASN A 203 17.69 -1.80 0.73
C ASN A 203 16.91 -0.80 -0.13
N LEU A 204 16.74 0.41 0.37
CA LEU A 204 16.02 1.50 -0.32
C LEU A 204 16.96 2.63 -0.79
N CYS A 205 18.27 2.35 -0.93
CA CYS A 205 19.24 3.38 -1.35
C CYS A 205 18.92 4.01 -2.71
N ASP A 206 18.29 3.27 -3.63
CA ASP A 206 17.89 3.78 -4.94
C ASP A 206 16.87 4.93 -4.85
N TRP A 207 16.17 5.08 -3.72
CA TRP A 207 15.26 6.19 -3.51
C TRP A 207 15.99 7.53 -3.36
N ALA A 208 17.26 7.53 -2.92
CA ALA A 208 18.03 8.76 -2.77
C ALA A 208 18.19 9.54 -4.10
N VAL A 209 18.27 8.83 -5.24
CA VAL A 209 18.34 9.46 -6.57
C VAL A 209 16.96 9.76 -7.18
N LYS A 210 15.91 9.08 -6.70
CA LYS A 210 14.52 9.29 -7.14
C LYS A 210 13.82 10.41 -6.38
N THR A 211 14.30 10.74 -5.17
CA THR A 211 13.69 11.70 -4.26
C THR A 211 14.00 13.16 -4.66
N PRO A 212 12.99 14.01 -4.90
CA PRO A 212 13.17 15.45 -5.11
C PRO A 212 13.92 16.17 -3.96
N SER A 213 14.73 17.16 -4.31
CA SER A 213 15.62 17.88 -3.38
C SER A 213 14.94 18.78 -2.34
N LEU A 214 13.62 18.96 -2.38
CA LEU A 214 12.85 19.76 -1.42
C LEU A 214 11.85 18.92 -0.61
N MET A 215 11.96 17.59 -0.71
CA MET A 215 11.04 16.68 -0.05
C MET A 215 11.23 16.64 1.47
N ASN A 216 10.11 16.55 2.19
CA ASN A 216 10.13 16.23 3.61
C ASN A 216 10.34 14.73 3.84
N VAL A 217 11.55 14.34 4.24
CA VAL A 217 11.92 12.96 4.63
C VAL A 217 12.18 12.85 6.14
N SER A 218 11.67 13.79 6.93
CA SER A 218 11.95 13.88 8.36
C SER A 218 11.53 12.61 9.10
N GLY A 219 12.48 11.97 9.79
CA GLY A 219 12.25 10.76 10.57
C GLY A 219 11.81 9.54 9.75
N MET A 220 11.97 9.56 8.42
CA MET A 220 11.45 8.52 7.52
C MET A 220 11.79 7.09 7.95
N PHE A 221 13.04 6.84 8.38
CA PHE A 221 13.54 5.53 8.79
C PHE A 221 13.81 5.39 10.30
N GLU A 222 13.28 6.31 11.12
CA GLU A 222 13.46 6.28 12.57
C GLU A 222 12.96 4.96 13.16
N SER A 223 13.81 4.26 13.92
CA SER A 223 13.46 2.97 14.54
C SER A 223 13.07 1.85 13.56
N THR A 224 13.68 1.83 12.38
CA THR A 224 13.62 0.70 11.43
C THR A 224 14.87 -0.18 11.52
N SER A 225 14.80 -1.39 10.95
CA SER A 225 15.96 -2.26 10.72
C SER A 225 16.63 -2.01 9.35
N CYS A 226 16.26 -0.93 8.65
CA CYS A 226 16.66 -0.68 7.27
C CYS A 226 18.18 -0.51 7.18
N PRO A 227 18.88 -1.26 6.30
CA PRO A 227 20.28 -1.02 6.06
C PRO A 227 20.45 0.36 5.41
N ASN A 228 21.43 1.14 5.88
CA ASN A 228 21.68 2.51 5.41
C ASN A 228 20.50 3.48 5.66
N ASN A 229 19.87 3.38 6.84
CA ASN A 229 18.78 4.24 7.31
C ASN A 229 19.13 5.73 7.53
N ALA A 230 20.30 6.18 7.09
CA ALA A 230 20.62 7.59 7.11
C ALA A 230 19.62 8.31 6.19
N THR A 231 18.86 9.25 6.74
CA THR A 231 17.95 10.10 5.99
C THR A 231 18.73 10.68 4.79
N PRO A 232 18.20 10.65 3.55
CA PRO A 232 18.85 11.26 2.41
C PRO A 232 19.25 12.70 2.78
N GLN A 233 20.54 12.90 3.07
CA GLN A 233 21.05 14.23 3.35
C GLN A 233 21.00 14.93 2.01
N LEU A 234 20.13 15.94 1.89
CA LEU A 234 20.19 16.88 0.78
C LEU A 234 21.63 17.34 0.67
N ALA A 235 22.28 17.06 -0.47
CA ALA A 235 23.57 17.65 -0.77
C ALA A 235 23.43 19.16 -0.55
N SER A 236 24.15 19.68 0.45
CA SER A 236 24.16 21.11 0.68
C SER A 236 24.69 21.75 -0.60
N PRO A 237 24.09 22.85 -1.09
CA PRO A 237 24.62 23.56 -2.24
C PRO A 237 25.96 24.19 -1.84
N GLY A 238 27.05 23.45 -2.06
CA GLY A 238 28.38 23.82 -1.56
C GLY A 238 29.45 22.73 -1.72
N ASP A 239 29.09 21.46 -1.82
CA ASP A 239 30.08 20.38 -2.05
C ASP A 239 30.33 20.16 -3.55
N THR A 240 30.99 21.12 -4.18
CA THR A 240 31.83 20.87 -5.34
C THR A 240 33.23 21.35 -5.00
N SER A 241 34.16 20.41 -4.90
CA SER A 241 35.61 20.61 -4.79
C SER A 241 36.15 21.62 -5.80
#